data_AF-S4PSS3-F1
#
_entry.id   AF-S4PSS3-F1
#
_cell.length_a   1.000
_cell.length_b   1.000
_cell.length_c   1.000
_cell.angle_alpha   90.00
_cell.angle_beta   90.00
_cell.angle_gamma   90.00
#
_symmetry.space_group_name_H-M   'P 1'
#
loop_
_entity.id
_entity.type
_entity.pdbx_description
1 polymer ?
#
loop_
_entity_poly.entity_id
_entity_poly.type
_entity_poly.pdbx_seq_one_letter_code
_entity_poly.pdbx_strand_id
1 'polypeptide(L)' 'SVHVNVLSRRMFATIRSLRRLRSVLPIPTKVMLAHSLILSILDYADASYLNLTEDQLNKLERLQNLAIRFIFG' A
#
# COMPACT_ATOMS: atom_id res chain seq x y z
N SER A 1 1.52 -0.17 -16.34
CA SER A 1 1.50 -1.63 -16.09
C SER A 1 0.12 -2.07 -15.62
N VAL A 2 -0.46 -3.14 -16.19
CA VAL A 2 -1.75 -3.73 -15.74
C VAL A 2 -1.63 -4.14 -14.26
N HIS A 3 -0.48 -4.67 -13.86
CA HIS A 3 -0.21 -5.13 -12.51
C HIS A 3 -0.26 -3.99 -11.48
N VAL A 4 0.37 -2.84 -11.73
CA VAL A 4 0.32 -1.67 -10.84
C VAL A 4 -1.10 -1.16 -10.66
N ASN A 5 -1.91 -1.16 -11.72
CA ASN A 5 -3.30 -0.73 -11.62
C ASN A 5 -4.15 -1.72 -10.83
N VAL A 6 -3.87 -3.02 -10.92
CA VAL A 6 -4.53 -4.05 -10.09
C VAL A 6 -4.10 -3.93 -8.63
N LEU A 7 -2.79 -3.85 -8.37
CA LEU A 7 -2.21 -3.66 -7.04
C LEU A 7 -2.77 -2.40 -6.37
N SER A 8 -2.71 -1.26 -7.07
CA SER A 8 -3.25 0.01 -6.58
C SER A 8 -4.72 -0.13 -6.21
N ARG A 9 -5.56 -0.68 -7.10
CA ARG A 9 -7.00 -0.87 -6.83
C ARG A 9 -7.24 -1.75 -5.61
N ARG A 10 -6.50 -2.86 -5.49
CA ARG A 10 -6.60 -3.77 -4.34
C ARG A 10 -6.20 -3.08 -3.05
N MET A 11 -5.09 -2.35 -3.04
CA MET A 11 -4.63 -1.60 -1.86
C MET A 11 -5.60 -0.50 -1.45
N PHE A 12 -6.13 0.27 -2.40
CA PHE A 12 -7.16 1.28 -2.11
C PHE A 12 -8.42 0.65 -1.51
N ALA A 13 -8.88 -0.48 -2.04
CA ALA A 13 -10.04 -1.20 -1.50
C ALA A 13 -9.75 -1.73 -0.08
N THR A 14 -8.59 -2.36 0.14
CA THR A 14 -8.19 -2.88 1.44
C THR A 14 -8.07 -1.78 2.48
N ILE A 15 -7.35 -0.69 2.17
CA ILE A 15 -7.18 0.44 3.09
C ILE A 15 -8.52 1.12 3.38
N ARG A 16 -9.42 1.24 2.40
CA ARG A 16 -10.77 1.78 2.63
C ARG A 16 -11.56 0.94 3.62
N SER A 17 -11.44 -0.39 3.55
CA SER A 17 -12.04 -1.30 4.53
C SER A 17 -11.39 -1.15 5.90
N LEU A 18 -10.06 -1.18 5.96
CA LEU A 18 -9.30 -1.06 7.21
C LEU A 18 -9.52 0.29 7.91
N ARG A 19 -9.70 1.38 7.16
CA ARG A 19 -10.01 2.71 7.74
C ARG A 19 -11.28 2.69 8.59
N ARG A 20 -12.27 1.85 8.26
CA ARG A 20 -13.49 1.71 9.07
C ARG A 20 -13.22 1.05 10.43
N LEU A 21 -12.21 0.18 10.49
CA LEU A 21 -11.79 -0.52 11.70
C LEU A 21 -10.67 0.24 12.44
N ARG A 22 -10.18 1.34 11.88
CA ARG A 22 -9.00 2.03 12.39
C ARG A 22 -9.17 2.54 13.82
N SER A 23 -10.37 2.96 14.22
CA SER A 23 -10.62 3.44 15.58
C SER A 23 -10.52 2.34 16.65
N VAL A 24 -10.79 1.08 16.26
CA VAL A 24 -10.80 -0.07 17.19
C VAL A 24 -9.50 -0.88 17.16
N LEU A 25 -8.62 -0.63 16.19
CA LEU A 25 -7.37 -1.37 16.05
C LEU A 25 -6.24 -0.75 16.89
N PRO A 26 -5.53 -1.56 17.71
CA PRO A 26 -4.28 -1.15 18.35
C PRO A 26 -3.22 -0.75 17.32
N ILE A 27 -2.30 0.13 17.71
CA ILE A 27 -1.18 0.57 16.86
C ILE A 27 -0.35 -0.62 16.34
N PRO A 28 0.03 -1.63 17.15
CA PRO A 28 0.79 -2.78 16.65
C PRO A 28 0.07 -3.51 15.51
N THR A 29 -1.25 -3.66 15.62
CA THR A 29 -2.06 -4.30 14.58
C THR A 29 -2.12 -3.45 13.30
N LYS A 30 -2.22 -2.12 13.43
CA LYS A 30 -2.15 -1.20 12.27
C LYS A 30 -0.81 -1.31 11.54
N VAL A 31 0.29 -1.38 12.30
CA VAL A 31 1.64 -1.55 11.76
C VAL A 31 1.76 -2.89 11.02
N MET A 32 1.29 -3.98 11.63
CA MET A 32 1.31 -5.31 11.00
C MET A 32 0.54 -5.33 9.67
N LEU A 33 -0.68 -4.77 9.66
CA LEU A 33 -1.52 -4.69 8.46
C LEU A 33 -0.87 -3.82 7.37
N ALA A 34 -0.27 -2.69 7.77
CA ALA A 34 0.46 -1.82 6.85
C ALA A 34 1.73 -2.49 6.30
N HIS A 35 2.46 -3.26 7.11
CA HIS A 35 3.60 -4.06 6.66
C HIS A 35 3.19 -5.08 5.61
N SER A 36 2.10 -5.84 5.82
CA SER A 36 1.59 -6.78 4.82
C SER A 36 1.21 -6.09 3.51
N LEU A 37 0.70 -4.87 3.59
CA LEU A 37 0.39 -4.03 2.43
C LEU A 37 1.66 -3.54 1.71
N ILE A 38 2.68 -3.11 2.45
CA ILE A 38 3.96 -2.64 1.90
C ILE A 38 4.75 -3.80 1.28
N LEU A 39 4.70 -5.01 1.84
CA LEU A 39 5.31 -6.20 1.24
C LEU A 39 4.80 -6.44 -0.18
N SER A 40 3.50 -6.29 -0.43
CA SER A 40 2.95 -6.41 -1.79
C SER A 40 3.47 -5.33 -2.76
N ILE A 41 3.88 -4.16 -2.25
CA ILE A 41 4.53 -3.11 -3.05
C ILE A 41 5.99 -3.49 -3.32
N LEU A 42 6.69 -4.02 -2.31
CA LEU A 42 8.08 -4.45 -2.42
C LEU A 42 8.24 -5.65 -3.35
N ASP A 43 7.36 -6.65 -3.26
CA ASP A 43 7.37 -7.81 -4.17
C ASP A 43 7.20 -7.38 -5.63
N TYR A 44 6.37 -6.35 -5.87
CA TYR A 44 6.22 -5.78 -7.20
C TYR A 44 7.45 -4.96 -7.62
N ALA A 45 7.99 -4.15 -6.71
CA ALA A 45 9.20 -3.40 -6.94
C ALA A 45 10.34 -4.36 -7.30
N ASP A 46 10.60 -5.39 -6.52
CA ASP A 46 11.69 -6.34 -6.75
C ASP A 46 11.61 -7.03 -8.14
N ALA A 47 10.40 -7.42 -8.56
CA ALA A 47 10.18 -8.05 -9.85
C ALA A 47 10.19 -7.08 -11.06
N SER A 48 10.04 -5.77 -10.87
CA SER A 48 9.78 -4.81 -11.96
C SER A 48 10.55 -3.49 -11.88
N TYR A 49 11.36 -3.25 -10.84
CA TYR A 49 11.93 -1.94 -10.51
C TYR A 49 12.71 -1.33 -11.66
N LEU A 50 13.49 -2.17 -12.35
CA LEU A 50 14.34 -1.77 -13.48
C LEU A 50 13.55 -1.28 -14.70
N ASN A 51 12.24 -1.58 -14.77
CA ASN A 51 11.36 -1.26 -15.89
C ASN A 51 10.18 -0.35 -15.49
N LEU A 52 10.23 0.29 -14.32
CA LEU A 52 9.15 1.19 -13.89
C LEU A 52 9.30 2.57 -14.54
N THR A 53 8.20 3.05 -15.12
CA THR A 53 8.10 4.47 -15.50
C THR A 53 7.93 5.32 -14.24
N GLU A 54 8.32 6.60 -14.34
CA GLU A 54 8.17 7.58 -13.26
C GLU A 54 6.74 7.63 -12.71
N ASP A 55 5.73 7.53 -13.58
CA ASP A 55 4.32 7.44 -13.17
C ASP A 55 3.99 6.23 -12.29
N GLN A 56 4.63 5.08 -12.54
CA GLN A 56 4.42 3.91 -11.70
C GLN A 56 5.10 4.11 -10.34
N LEU A 57 6.31 4.66 -10.31
CA LEU A 57 7.02 5.00 -9.08
C LEU A 57 6.21 5.97 -8.22
N ASN A 58 5.71 7.05 -8.82
CA ASN A 58 4.82 8.02 -8.17
C ASN A 58 3.54 7.37 -7.60
N LYS A 59 2.98 6.37 -8.30
CA LYS A 59 1.85 5.58 -7.76
C LYS A 59 2.24 4.75 -6.55
N LEU A 60 3.38 4.06 -6.60
CA LEU A 60 3.86 3.25 -5.48
C LEU A 60 4.15 4.11 -4.25
N GLU A 61 4.78 5.27 -4.43
CA GLU A 61 5.03 6.22 -3.35
C GLU A 61 3.73 6.72 -2.71
N ARG A 62 2.71 7.03 -3.51
CA ARG A 62 1.37 7.39 -3.00
C ARG A 62 0.74 6.26 -2.17
N LEU A 63 0.95 5.00 -2.56
CA LEU A 63 0.46 3.83 -1.80
C LEU A 63 1.20 3.66 -0.47
N GLN A 64 2.53 3.87 -0.45
CA GLN A 64 3.31 3.86 0.78
C GLN A 64 2.84 4.96 1.74
N ASN A 65 2.67 6.19 1.24
CA ASN A 65 2.14 7.31 2.02
C ASN A 65 0.74 7.03 2.56
N LEU A 66 -0.11 6.33 1.80
CA LEU A 66 -1.43 5.93 2.24
C LEU A 66 -1.38 4.93 3.41
N ALA A 67 -0.45 3.97 3.37
CA ALA A 67 -0.23 3.02 4.46
C ALA A 67 0.25 3.73 5.74
N ILE A 68 1.19 4.68 5.62
CA ILE A 68 1.65 5.51 6.73
C ILE A 68 0.48 6.28 7.37
N ARG A 69 -0.36 6.93 6.55
CA ARG A 69 -1.57 7.62 7.04
C ARG A 69 -2.56 6.69 7.72
N PHE A 70 -2.69 5.45 7.28
CA PHE A 70 -3.53 4.47 7.98
C PHE A 70 -3.02 4.16 9.40
N ILE A 71 -1.70 4.10 9.60
CA ILE A 71 -1.13 3.89 10.93
C ILE A 71 -1.33 5.14 11.80
N PHE A 72 -0.88 6.31 11.31
CA PHE A 72 -0.66 7.50 12.16
C PHE A 72 -1.68 8.64 12.00
N GLY A 73 -2.40 8.74 10.87
CA GLY A 73 -3.22 9.93 10.52
C GLY A 73 -4.71 9.75 10.62
#